data_AF-A0AAE3AL41-F1
#
_entry.id   AF-A0AAE3AL41-F1
#
_cell.length_a   1.000
_cell.length_b   1.000
_cell.length_c   1.000
_cell.angle_alpha   90.00
_cell.angle_beta   90.00
_cell.angle_gamma   90.00
#
_symmetry.space_group_name_H-M   'P 1'
#
loop_
_entity.id
_entity.type
_entity.pdbx_description
1 polymer ?
#
loop_
_entity_poly.entity_id
_entity_poly.type
_entity_poly.pdbx_seq_one_letter_code
_entity_poly.pdbx_strand_id
1 'polypeptide(L)'
;MAYKIWLFLWYFVLASFCGWVAEVGYIGMVYRKFKNPGMLNGPYCPQYGLMIALPWAALTALHWQTSFVATLFFCLISSFLVEFTFAWLLRKTTHIRLRDYSKFKWNIKGYVSVPVATVRGVCFSFIVVFIVPVLTSLLHYVNRTVGWVILYAVLGIMLLDIIITSITVQRLNHQFKRLSELGDRVREARNALGNAVTGGAIGAAEAIDDLDLQKKLQEAQKTADENYTALLNKSNFLKRRFMSASPDMTNEQYEKELKAYRITTEDRKKRSAERWKRNRYEYEATFENPEDRPFAFGMNFTKLFWIFFIGCLAGFVLEECWAFFIAHQIELRVGLVYGPFQPIYGGGAAIITLCLYKLYKQDDIIIFVASGIIGAAFEYLCSWGQEMLFGTVSWDYSGTPFNIDGRTNLMFALIWGTLGLIWIKEIYPAMSRMIEKIPKRPGAILTILLVAFMLFDGFISCAALTRANERAEGIPATSSFQMFLDKHLDDNYLALVYPNMQKVNEDGTKSEPLKDTVKNT
;
A
#
# COMPACT_ATOMS: atom_id res chain seq x y z
N MET A 1 19.17 5.00 57.31
CA MET A 1 18.90 3.89 56.35
C MET A 1 17.42 3.82 55.95
N ALA A 2 16.48 3.68 56.90
CA ALA A 2 15.04 3.56 56.63
C ALA A 2 14.42 4.69 55.78
N TYR A 3 14.87 5.95 55.93
CA TYR A 3 14.38 7.07 55.11
C TYR A 3 14.83 7.01 53.64
N LYS A 4 16.02 6.47 53.37
CA LYS A 4 16.48 6.29 51.98
C LYS A 4 15.70 5.18 51.27
N ILE A 5 15.37 4.10 51.98
CA ILE A 5 14.52 3.01 51.48
C ILE A 5 13.10 3.52 51.21
N TRP A 6 12.56 4.34 52.12
CA TRP A 6 11.28 5.03 51.96
C TRP A 6 11.20 5.82 50.65
N LEU A 7 12.18 6.68 50.37
CA LEU A 7 12.24 7.46 49.14
C LEU A 7 12.42 6.59 47.89
N PHE A 8 13.28 5.57 47.96
CA PHE A 8 13.48 4.62 46.86
C PHE A 8 12.17 3.97 46.41
N LEU A 9 11.38 3.47 47.36
CA LEU A 9 10.11 2.80 47.05
C LEU A 9 9.08 3.76 46.47
N TRP A 10 9.02 5.01 46.96
CA TRP A 10 8.16 6.03 46.35
C TRP A 10 8.57 6.39 44.93
N TYR A 11 9.87 6.57 44.68
CA TYR A 11 10.36 6.85 43.32
C TYR A 11 10.06 5.69 42.39
N PHE A 12 10.22 4.46 42.85
CA PHE A 12 9.84 3.27 42.10
C PHE A 12 8.34 3.27 41.75
N VAL A 13 7.45 3.47 42.72
CA VAL A 13 5.99 3.43 42.50
C VAL A 13 5.55 4.57 41.57
N LEU A 14 5.96 5.81 41.87
CA LEU A 14 5.54 6.99 41.12
C LEU A 14 6.09 6.98 39.70
N ALA A 15 7.37 6.65 39.50
CA ALA A 15 7.93 6.53 38.16
C ALA A 15 7.33 5.36 37.38
N SER A 16 6.90 4.27 38.04
CA SER A 16 6.16 3.18 37.38
C SER A 16 4.80 3.65 36.86
N PHE A 17 4.08 4.48 37.62
CA PHE A 17 2.81 5.08 37.18
C PHE A 17 3.01 6.14 36.10
N CYS A 18 3.95 7.07 36.27
CA CYS A 18 4.24 8.10 35.27
C CYS A 18 4.74 7.49 33.95
N GLY A 19 5.55 6.44 34.01
CA GLY A 19 5.98 5.68 32.83
C GLY A 19 4.79 5.03 32.12
N TRP A 20 3.79 4.55 32.86
CA TRP A 20 2.54 4.06 32.26
C TRP A 20 1.76 5.17 31.55
N VAL A 21 1.59 6.34 32.18
CA VAL A 21 0.92 7.50 31.56
C VAL A 21 1.62 7.91 30.26
N ALA A 22 2.95 7.98 30.27
CA ALA A 22 3.75 8.33 29.09
C ALA A 22 3.55 7.33 27.94
N GLU A 23 3.51 6.03 28.25
CA GLU A 23 3.27 4.98 27.26
C GLU A 23 1.83 5.00 26.70
N VAL A 24 0.83 5.25 27.55
CA VAL A 24 -0.56 5.44 27.10
C VAL A 24 -0.65 6.63 26.15
N GLY A 25 0.01 7.75 26.48
CA GLY A 25 0.09 8.93 25.63
C GLY A 25 0.78 8.62 24.29
N TYR A 26 1.92 7.93 24.32
CA TYR A 26 2.62 7.50 23.11
C TYR A 26 1.73 6.63 22.21
N ILE A 27 1.06 5.62 22.78
CA ILE A 27 0.18 4.73 22.02
C ILE A 27 -1.03 5.49 21.46
N GLY A 28 -1.60 6.40 22.25
CA GLY A 28 -2.70 7.26 21.83
C GLY A 28 -2.33 8.15 20.65
N MET A 29 -1.14 8.77 20.66
CA MET A 29 -0.68 9.63 19.57
C MET A 29 -0.33 8.84 18.30
N VAL A 30 0.42 7.75 18.42
CA VAL A 30 0.95 7.00 17.28
C VAL A 30 -0.09 6.07 16.66
N TYR A 31 -0.83 5.33 17.47
CA TYR A 31 -1.77 4.31 17.00
C TYR A 31 -3.24 4.76 17.05
N ARG A 32 -3.51 6.01 17.48
CA ARG A 32 -4.86 6.59 17.62
C ARG A 32 -5.84 5.71 18.39
N LYS A 33 -5.35 4.96 19.38
CA LYS A 33 -6.17 4.06 20.22
C LYS A 33 -5.75 4.20 21.67
N PHE A 34 -6.71 4.33 22.57
CA PHE A 34 -6.46 4.25 24.01
C PHE A 34 -6.27 2.78 24.41
N LYS A 35 -5.07 2.42 24.87
CA LYS A 35 -4.75 1.05 25.30
C LYS A 35 -3.83 1.11 26.51
N ASN A 36 -3.95 0.13 27.40
CA ASN A 36 -3.11 0.00 28.58
C ASN A 36 -1.82 -0.78 28.24
N PRO A 37 -0.62 -0.16 28.25
CA PRO A 37 0.67 -0.81 28.00
C PRO A 37 1.36 -1.36 29.25
N GLY A 38 0.77 -1.15 30.43
CA GLY A 38 1.30 -1.59 31.71
C GLY A 38 1.13 -3.09 31.94
N MET A 39 1.30 -3.50 33.19
CA MET A 39 1.03 -4.88 33.61
C MET A 39 -0.46 -5.25 33.38
N LEU A 40 -0.77 -6.55 33.47
CA LEU A 40 -2.03 -7.09 32.96
C LEU A 40 -3.27 -6.43 33.58
N ASN A 41 -3.24 -5.94 34.82
CA ASN A 41 -4.41 -5.31 35.45
C ASN A 41 -4.18 -3.86 35.87
N GLY A 42 -2.96 -3.48 36.28
CA GLY A 42 -2.67 -2.17 36.88
C GLY A 42 -2.15 -1.08 35.93
N PRO A 43 -2.29 0.21 36.31
CA PRO A 43 -1.80 1.36 35.56
C PRO A 43 -0.32 1.66 35.88
N TYR A 44 0.55 0.66 35.77
CA TYR A 44 1.98 0.84 36.08
C TYR A 44 2.88 -0.02 35.20
N CYS A 45 4.08 0.52 34.97
CA CYS A 45 5.16 -0.12 34.22
C CYS A 45 6.42 -0.20 35.11
N PRO A 46 6.63 -1.30 35.86
CA PRO A 46 7.71 -1.45 36.85
C PRO A 46 9.12 -1.13 36.33
N GLN A 47 9.36 -1.37 35.04
CA GLN A 47 10.62 -1.04 34.37
C GLN A 47 10.99 0.45 34.51
N TYR A 48 10.03 1.37 34.34
CA TYR A 48 10.29 2.81 34.47
C TYR A 48 10.59 3.20 35.91
N GLY A 49 9.95 2.51 36.88
CA GLY A 49 10.29 2.60 38.29
C GLY A 49 11.76 2.31 38.57
N LEU A 50 12.26 1.18 38.07
CA LEU A 50 13.66 0.77 38.25
C LEU A 50 14.63 1.70 37.52
N MET A 51 14.26 2.19 36.33
CA MET A 51 15.09 3.12 35.54
C MET A 51 15.35 4.47 36.22
N ILE A 52 14.50 4.88 37.18
CA ILE A 52 14.68 6.10 37.97
C ILE A 52 15.22 5.79 39.38
N ALA A 53 14.68 4.79 40.05
CA ALA A 53 15.01 4.50 41.44
C ALA A 53 16.45 3.98 41.60
N LEU A 54 16.95 3.17 40.66
CA LEU A 54 18.32 2.62 40.73
C LEU A 54 19.41 3.69 40.55
N PRO A 55 19.37 4.59 39.54
CA PRO A 55 20.32 5.70 39.45
C PRO A 55 20.30 6.58 40.68
N TRP A 56 19.12 6.94 41.19
CA TRP A 56 19.00 7.76 42.39
C TRP A 56 19.65 7.09 43.61
N ALA A 57 19.42 5.78 43.79
CA ALA A 57 20.03 5.03 44.88
C ALA A 57 21.56 4.97 44.75
N ALA A 58 22.07 4.72 43.54
CA ALA A 58 23.52 4.69 43.27
C ALA A 58 24.18 6.04 43.54
N LEU A 59 23.60 7.14 43.03
CA LEU A 59 24.07 8.51 43.28
C LEU A 59 24.07 8.86 44.77
N THR A 60 23.05 8.40 45.50
CA THR A 60 22.91 8.64 46.94
C THR A 60 23.86 7.79 47.79
N ALA A 61 24.25 6.61 47.31
CA ALA A 61 25.26 5.77 47.95
C ALA A 61 26.68 6.30 47.73
N LEU A 62 26.94 6.87 46.55
CA LEU A 62 28.25 7.44 46.17
C LEU A 62 28.43 8.92 46.52
N HIS A 63 27.40 9.55 47.10
CA HIS A 63 27.40 10.98 47.45
C HIS A 63 27.65 11.92 46.24
N TRP A 64 27.18 11.55 45.05
CA TRP A 64 27.38 12.29 43.79
C TRP A 64 26.11 12.94 43.24
N GLN A 65 25.16 13.28 44.11
CA GLN A 65 23.83 13.76 43.71
C GLN A 65 23.84 15.09 42.95
N THR A 66 24.88 15.90 43.10
CA THR A 66 25.04 17.20 42.44
C THR A 66 25.73 17.10 41.07
N SER A 67 26.34 15.95 40.75
CA SER A 67 27.04 15.78 39.49
C SER A 67 26.09 15.39 38.38
N PHE A 68 25.88 16.32 37.44
CA PHE A 68 25.09 16.07 36.23
C PHE A 68 25.69 14.92 35.40
N VAL A 69 27.02 14.88 35.27
CA VAL A 69 27.74 13.85 34.51
C VAL A 69 27.55 12.47 35.14
N ALA A 70 27.67 12.36 36.47
CA ALA A 70 27.42 11.10 37.16
C ALA A 70 25.95 10.67 37.00
N THR A 71 25.02 11.62 37.09
CA THR A 71 23.58 11.35 36.92
C THR A 71 23.26 10.82 35.54
N LEU A 72 23.78 11.47 34.49
CA LEU A 72 23.65 11.01 33.11
C LEU A 72 24.23 9.60 32.95
N PHE A 73 25.43 9.35 33.46
CA PHE A 73 26.10 8.06 33.38
C PHE A 73 25.25 6.93 34.02
N PHE A 74 24.76 7.12 35.24
CA PHE A 74 23.94 6.10 35.92
C PHE A 74 22.57 5.92 35.26
N CYS A 75 21.94 6.98 34.75
CA CYS A 75 20.67 6.89 34.02
C CYS A 75 20.83 6.14 32.69
N LEU A 76 21.92 6.36 31.95
CA LEU A 76 22.23 5.63 30.71
C LEU A 76 22.43 4.13 30.99
N ILE A 77 23.24 3.80 32.00
CA ILE A 77 23.48 2.42 32.42
C ILE A 77 22.17 1.77 32.86
N SER A 78 21.37 2.43 33.68
CA SER A 78 20.11 1.89 34.17
C SER A 78 19.10 1.68 33.05
N SER A 79 18.95 2.65 32.13
CA SER A 79 18.06 2.49 30.97
C SER A 79 18.45 1.30 30.11
N PHE A 80 19.74 1.04 29.95
CA PHE A 80 20.22 -0.09 29.18
C PHE A 80 20.04 -1.42 29.93
N LEU A 81 20.50 -1.50 31.18
CA LEU A 81 20.48 -2.73 31.98
C LEU A 81 19.05 -3.16 32.32
N VAL A 82 18.17 -2.23 32.70
CA VAL A 82 16.78 -2.56 33.06
C VAL A 82 16.02 -3.04 31.83
N GLU A 83 16.18 -2.39 30.67
CA GLU A 83 15.53 -2.84 29.43
C GLU A 83 16.07 -4.21 29.01
N PHE A 84 17.40 -4.40 29.04
CA PHE A 84 18.03 -5.66 28.68
C PHE A 84 17.60 -6.80 29.61
N THR A 85 17.65 -6.59 30.93
CA THR A 85 17.30 -7.62 31.92
C THR A 85 15.82 -7.97 31.85
N PHE A 86 14.93 -6.98 31.70
CA PHE A 86 13.51 -7.20 31.53
C PHE A 86 13.21 -7.97 30.23
N ALA A 87 13.77 -7.54 29.10
CA ALA A 87 13.58 -8.19 27.81
C ALA A 87 14.18 -9.61 27.77
N TRP A 88 15.34 -9.82 28.41
CA TRP A 88 15.98 -11.12 28.52
C TRP A 88 15.18 -12.07 29.42
N LEU A 89 14.77 -11.63 30.61
CA LEU A 89 13.98 -12.43 31.55
C LEU A 89 12.65 -12.85 30.92
N LEU A 90 11.98 -11.91 30.25
CA LEU A 90 10.73 -12.20 29.57
C LEU A 90 10.94 -13.22 28.45
N ARG A 91 11.97 -13.08 27.62
CA ARG A 91 12.27 -14.05 26.55
C ARG A 91 12.66 -15.41 27.11
N LYS A 92 13.42 -15.47 28.21
CA LYS A 92 13.85 -16.74 28.82
C LYS A 92 12.67 -17.52 29.43
N THR A 93 11.70 -16.80 30.00
CA THR A 93 10.55 -17.41 30.69
C THR A 93 9.35 -17.66 29.78
N THR A 94 9.15 -16.82 28.74
CA THR A 94 7.92 -16.85 27.93
C THR A 94 8.17 -16.92 26.42
N HIS A 95 9.42 -16.83 25.95
CA HIS A 95 9.80 -16.78 24.52
C HIS A 95 9.12 -15.66 23.69
N ILE A 96 8.47 -14.71 24.37
CA ILE A 96 7.79 -13.56 23.79
C ILE A 96 8.71 -12.33 23.86
N ARG A 97 8.64 -11.49 22.82
CA ARG A 97 9.29 -10.18 22.78
C ARG A 97 8.21 -9.09 22.70
N LEU A 98 8.17 -8.19 23.68
CA LEU A 98 7.21 -7.07 23.72
C LEU A 98 7.63 -5.89 22.83
N ARG A 99 8.94 -5.65 22.70
CA ARG A 99 9.52 -4.60 21.87
C ARG A 99 10.65 -5.16 21.04
N ASP A 100 10.64 -4.90 19.74
CA ASP A 100 11.67 -5.36 18.82
C ASP A 100 12.59 -4.22 18.38
N TYR A 101 13.82 -4.22 18.90
CA TYR A 101 14.85 -3.25 18.51
C TYR A 101 15.74 -3.73 17.36
N SER A 102 15.43 -4.86 16.70
CA SER A 102 16.29 -5.46 15.66
C SER A 102 16.54 -4.53 14.46
N LYS A 103 15.62 -3.60 14.17
CA LYS A 103 15.75 -2.63 13.06
C LYS A 103 16.61 -1.42 13.40
N PHE A 104 16.92 -1.20 14.68
CA PHE A 104 17.71 -0.05 15.11
C PHE A 104 19.20 -0.37 15.03
N LYS A 105 20.02 0.64 14.69
CA LYS A 105 21.48 0.53 14.68
C LYS A 105 21.99 0.21 16.09
N TRP A 106 23.07 -0.57 16.16
CA TRP A 106 23.70 -1.01 17.41
C TRP A 106 22.71 -1.63 18.42
N ASN A 107 21.87 -2.55 17.94
CA ASN A 107 21.02 -3.36 18.80
C ASN A 107 21.76 -4.61 19.28
N ILE A 108 21.43 -5.09 20.48
CA ILE A 108 21.99 -6.31 21.06
C ILE A 108 20.93 -7.38 21.04
N LYS A 109 21.04 -8.32 20.09
CA LYS A 109 20.10 -9.44 19.89
C LYS A 109 18.61 -8.99 19.82
N GLY A 110 18.36 -7.73 19.43
CA GLY A 110 17.03 -7.10 19.43
C GLY A 110 16.43 -6.74 20.79
N TYR A 111 17.15 -6.95 21.92
CA TYR A 111 16.65 -6.67 23.28
C TYR A 111 16.69 -5.19 23.64
N VAL A 112 17.75 -4.51 23.24
CA VAL A 112 18.00 -3.10 23.54
C VAL A 112 18.78 -2.51 22.38
N SER A 113 18.56 -1.23 22.08
CA SER A 113 19.31 -0.46 21.10
C SER A 113 20.05 0.68 21.80
N VAL A 114 21.34 0.85 21.49
CA VAL A 114 22.17 1.90 22.09
C VAL A 114 21.59 3.30 21.85
N PRO A 115 21.19 3.71 20.63
CA PRO A 115 20.50 4.99 20.40
C PRO A 115 19.26 5.20 21.27
N VAL A 116 18.39 4.19 21.38
CA VAL A 116 17.13 4.30 22.16
C VAL A 116 17.42 4.39 23.66
N ALA A 117 18.33 3.56 24.17
CA ALA A 117 18.77 3.61 25.56
C ALA A 117 19.45 4.95 25.88
N THR A 118 20.14 5.55 24.91
CA THR A 118 20.79 6.85 25.07
C THR A 118 19.76 7.96 25.21
N VAL A 119 18.79 8.05 24.30
CA VAL A 119 17.71 9.04 24.37
C VAL A 119 16.94 8.91 25.68
N ARG A 120 16.57 7.67 26.08
CA ARG A 120 15.88 7.43 27.35
C ARG A 120 16.72 7.81 28.56
N GLY A 121 17.99 7.42 28.60
CA GLY A 121 18.91 7.77 29.70
C GLY A 121 19.10 9.27 29.85
N VAL A 122 19.18 10.02 28.74
CA VAL A 122 19.17 11.49 28.76
C VAL A 122 17.86 12.01 29.37
N CYS A 123 16.70 11.58 28.88
CA CYS A 123 15.40 12.00 29.43
C CYS A 123 15.27 11.69 30.93
N PHE A 124 15.70 10.51 31.37
CA PHE A 124 15.68 10.12 32.78
C PHE A 124 16.66 10.96 33.63
N SER A 125 17.80 11.36 33.08
CA SER A 125 18.73 12.24 33.79
C SER A 125 18.08 13.60 34.11
N PHE A 126 17.31 14.17 33.17
CA PHE A 126 16.53 15.38 33.44
C PHE A 126 15.49 15.16 34.55
N ILE A 127 14.80 14.02 34.54
CA ILE A 127 13.82 13.68 35.60
C ILE A 127 14.52 13.56 36.96
N VAL A 128 15.67 12.89 37.04
CA VAL A 128 16.42 12.72 38.29
C VAL A 128 16.99 14.04 38.80
N VAL A 129 17.42 14.95 37.91
CA VAL A 129 17.99 16.25 38.31
C VAL A 129 16.92 17.25 38.72
N PHE A 130 15.81 17.33 37.98
CA PHE A 130 14.83 18.41 38.16
C PHE A 130 13.56 17.97 38.90
N ILE A 131 13.06 16.76 38.63
CA ILE A 131 11.76 16.30 39.16
C ILE A 131 11.95 15.59 40.50
N VAL A 132 12.95 14.72 40.63
CA VAL A 132 13.17 13.95 41.86
C VAL A 132 13.41 14.84 43.09
N PRO A 133 14.15 15.97 43.04
CA PRO A 133 14.29 16.85 44.21
C PRO A 133 12.97 17.51 44.63
N VAL A 134 12.15 17.92 43.66
CA VAL A 134 10.80 18.45 43.92
C VAL A 134 9.94 17.37 44.57
N LEU A 135 9.96 16.15 44.03
CA LEU A 135 9.23 15.03 44.59
C LEU A 135 9.72 14.66 46.00
N THR A 136 11.04 14.72 46.24
CA THR A 136 11.63 14.52 47.57
C THR A 136 11.01 15.53 48.54
N SER A 137 10.96 16.81 48.16
CA SER A 137 10.41 17.88 48.98
C SER A 137 8.93 17.65 49.30
N LEU A 138 8.14 17.22 48.31
CA LEU A 138 6.73 16.87 48.51
C LEU A 138 6.54 15.67 49.45
N LEU A 139 7.38 14.64 49.32
CA LEU A 139 7.30 13.44 50.16
C LEU A 139 7.65 13.70 51.63
N HIS A 140 8.35 14.78 51.95
CA HIS A 140 8.59 15.18 53.36
C HIS A 140 7.31 15.61 54.08
N TYR A 141 6.30 16.11 53.35
CA TYR A 141 5.00 16.48 53.93
C TYR A 141 4.07 15.27 54.17
N VAL A 142 4.43 14.10 53.62
CA VAL A 142 3.62 12.89 53.77
C VAL A 142 3.88 12.28 55.15
N ASN A 143 2.80 12.04 55.91
CA ASN A 143 2.91 11.33 57.19
C ASN A 143 3.53 9.94 56.97
N ARG A 144 4.62 9.67 57.70
CA ARG A 144 5.46 8.49 57.48
C ARG A 144 4.72 7.16 57.70
N THR A 145 3.85 7.09 58.71
CA THR A 145 3.10 5.86 59.01
C THR A 145 2.05 5.59 57.94
N VAL A 146 1.25 6.61 57.61
CA VAL A 146 0.24 6.55 56.54
C VAL A 146 0.88 6.16 55.22
N GLY A 147 2.02 6.76 54.93
CA GLY A 147 2.73 6.49 53.71
C GLY A 147 3.23 5.03 53.62
N TRP A 148 3.78 4.43 54.69
CA TRP A 148 4.21 3.03 54.66
C TRP A 148 3.05 2.08 54.40
N VAL A 149 1.89 2.36 55.00
CA VAL A 149 0.66 1.61 54.72
C VAL A 149 0.30 1.69 53.23
N ILE A 150 0.33 2.90 52.65
CA ILE A 150 0.07 3.09 51.22
C ILE A 150 1.08 2.33 50.35
N LEU A 151 2.38 2.45 50.65
CA LEU A 151 3.43 1.77 49.90
C LEU A 151 3.25 0.25 49.93
N TYR A 152 3.00 -0.35 51.11
CA TYR A 152 2.80 -1.79 51.19
C TYR A 152 1.56 -2.25 50.43
N ALA A 153 0.46 -1.49 50.51
CA ALA A 153 -0.75 -1.80 49.74
C ALA A 153 -0.49 -1.75 48.23
N VAL A 154 0.13 -0.68 47.73
CA VAL A 154 0.40 -0.50 46.30
C VAL A 154 1.42 -1.53 45.79
N LEU A 155 2.51 -1.76 46.52
CA LEU A 155 3.51 -2.77 46.16
C LEU A 155 2.94 -4.19 46.19
N GLY A 156 2.05 -4.50 47.14
CA GLY A 156 1.33 -5.77 47.20
C GLY A 156 0.45 -5.99 45.97
N ILE A 157 -0.32 -4.97 45.56
CA ILE A 157 -1.13 -5.00 44.34
C ILE A 157 -0.25 -5.20 43.11
N MET A 158 0.86 -4.44 43.00
CA MET A 158 1.81 -4.57 41.90
C MET A 158 2.39 -5.98 41.81
N LEU A 159 2.76 -6.59 42.95
CA LEU A 159 3.31 -7.93 43.01
C LEU A 159 2.30 -8.99 42.57
N LEU A 160 1.05 -8.91 43.08
CA LEU A 160 -0.02 -9.82 42.68
C LEU A 160 -0.30 -9.75 41.19
N ASP A 161 -0.33 -8.54 40.62
CA ASP A 161 -0.56 -8.37 39.19
C ASP A 161 0.61 -8.91 38.35
N ILE A 162 1.86 -8.74 38.78
CA ILE A 162 3.03 -9.36 38.11
C ILE A 162 2.91 -10.89 38.10
N ILE A 163 2.46 -11.50 39.21
CA ILE A 163 2.24 -12.95 39.31
C ILE A 163 1.13 -13.39 38.35
N ILE A 164 -0.03 -12.73 38.38
CA ILE A 164 -1.17 -13.05 37.50
C ILE A 164 -0.79 -12.86 36.01
N THR A 165 -0.07 -11.79 35.70
CA THR A 165 0.47 -11.52 34.36
C THR A 165 1.35 -12.68 33.92
N SER A 166 2.31 -13.08 34.74
CA SER A 166 3.26 -14.16 34.42
C SER A 166 2.56 -15.50 34.14
N ILE A 167 1.59 -15.88 34.98
CA ILE A 167 0.81 -17.12 34.79
C ILE A 167 0.01 -17.07 33.48
N THR A 168 -0.61 -15.93 33.18
CA THR A 168 -1.42 -15.74 31.97
C THR A 168 -0.56 -15.85 30.72
N VAL A 169 0.64 -15.24 30.73
CA VAL A 169 1.56 -15.27 29.60
C VAL A 169 2.12 -16.68 29.36
N GLN A 170 2.44 -17.42 30.42
CA GLN A 170 2.88 -18.82 30.28
C GLN A 170 1.79 -19.71 29.66
N ARG A 171 0.53 -19.57 30.11
CA ARG A 171 -0.61 -20.29 29.52
C ARG A 171 -0.79 -19.95 28.03
N LEU A 172 -0.62 -18.67 27.67
CA LEU A 172 -0.70 -18.22 26.29
C LEU A 172 0.42 -18.80 25.42
N ASN A 173 1.65 -18.86 25.95
CA ASN A 173 2.80 -19.43 25.25
C ASN A 173 2.59 -20.93 24.94
N HIS A 174 2.04 -21.69 25.89
CA HIS A 174 1.73 -23.10 25.66
C HIS A 174 0.71 -23.31 24.51
N GLN A 175 -0.29 -22.44 24.40
CA GLN A 175 -1.23 -22.47 23.28
C GLN A 175 -0.57 -22.13 21.93
N PHE A 176 0.34 -21.14 21.91
CA PHE A 176 1.07 -20.80 20.70
C PHE A 176 1.99 -21.93 20.23
N LYS A 177 2.66 -22.64 21.16
CA LYS A 177 3.48 -23.80 20.83
C LYS A 177 2.66 -24.90 20.14
N ARG A 178 1.44 -25.16 20.63
CA ARG A 178 0.54 -26.16 20.03
C ARG A 178 0.09 -25.82 18.61
N LEU A 179 -0.02 -24.52 18.28
CA LEU A 179 -0.30 -24.05 16.92
C LEU A 179 0.91 -24.18 15.99
N SER A 180 2.10 -23.85 16.49
CA SER A 180 3.37 -24.01 15.79
C SER A 180 3.60 -25.48 15.42
N GLU A 181 3.39 -26.40 16.36
CA GLU A 181 3.47 -27.85 16.10
C GLU A 181 2.48 -28.33 15.03
N LEU A 182 1.27 -27.77 14.98
CA LEU A 182 0.30 -28.07 13.93
C LEU A 182 0.75 -27.54 12.56
N GLY A 183 1.31 -26.32 12.52
CA GLY A 183 1.86 -25.71 11.30
C GLY A 183 3.08 -26.45 10.76
N ASP A 184 3.98 -26.90 11.65
CA ASP A 184 5.14 -27.71 11.29
C ASP A 184 4.71 -29.06 10.68
N ARG A 185 3.70 -29.73 11.25
CA ARG A 185 3.12 -30.96 10.67
C ARG A 185 2.56 -30.74 9.27
N VAL A 186 1.87 -29.62 9.04
CA VAL A 186 1.36 -29.24 7.70
C VAL A 186 2.52 -28.97 6.73
N ARG A 187 3.58 -28.30 7.18
CA ARG A 187 4.77 -28.00 6.36
C ARG A 187 5.54 -29.27 6.00
N GLU A 188 5.70 -30.20 6.95
CA GLU A 188 6.33 -31.50 6.71
C GLU A 188 5.53 -32.32 5.69
N ALA A 189 4.20 -32.38 5.83
CA ALA A 189 3.34 -33.04 4.85
C ALA A 189 3.47 -32.42 3.44
N ARG A 190 3.51 -31.08 3.36
CA ARG A 190 3.72 -30.36 2.09
C ARG A 190 5.09 -30.64 1.47
N ASN A 191 6.16 -30.66 2.28
CA ASN A 191 7.52 -30.89 1.78
C ASN A 191 7.71 -32.35 1.34
N ALA A 192 7.12 -33.30 2.08
CA ALA A 192 7.10 -34.71 1.68
C ALA A 192 6.40 -34.89 0.32
N LEU A 193 5.28 -34.20 0.10
CA LEU A 193 4.58 -34.17 -1.19
C LEU A 193 5.43 -33.52 -2.29
N GLY A 194 6.04 -32.36 -2.01
CA GLY A 194 6.91 -31.67 -2.97
C GLY A 194 8.08 -32.55 -3.42
N ASN A 195 8.72 -33.25 -2.49
CA ASN A 195 9.81 -34.18 -2.78
C ASN A 195 9.35 -35.40 -3.57
N ALA A 196 8.16 -35.94 -3.27
CA ALA A 196 7.56 -37.05 -4.03
C ALA A 196 7.24 -36.64 -5.48
N VAL A 197 6.79 -35.41 -5.71
CA VAL A 197 6.51 -34.86 -7.04
C VAL A 197 7.79 -34.60 -7.84
N THR A 198 8.86 -34.10 -7.20
CA THR A 198 10.14 -33.83 -7.89
C THR A 198 11.01 -35.08 -8.10
N GLY A 199 10.81 -36.13 -7.31
CA GLY A 199 11.69 -37.30 -7.25
C GLY A 199 11.50 -38.36 -8.34
N GLY A 200 10.62 -38.13 -9.33
CA GLY A 200 10.47 -39.05 -10.47
C GLY A 200 9.93 -40.45 -10.12
N ALA A 201 9.33 -40.63 -8.94
CA ALA A 201 8.62 -41.86 -8.60
C ALA A 201 7.21 -41.86 -9.23
N ILE A 202 7.16 -42.03 -10.54
CA ILE A 202 5.94 -42.47 -11.24
C ILE A 202 5.72 -43.91 -10.77
N GLY A 203 4.91 -44.10 -9.73
CA GLY A 203 4.68 -45.44 -9.19
C GLY A 203 4.13 -45.54 -7.77
N ALA A 204 3.28 -44.62 -7.34
CA ALA A 204 2.29 -44.92 -6.31
C ALA A 204 0.97 -44.35 -6.83
N ALA A 205 0.12 -45.21 -7.40
CA ALA A 205 -1.12 -44.89 -8.10
C ALA A 205 -2.22 -44.28 -7.21
N GLU A 206 -1.85 -43.64 -6.10
CA GLU A 206 -2.72 -43.11 -5.06
C GLU A 206 -2.10 -41.84 -4.46
N ALA A 207 -1.53 -40.95 -5.28
CA ALA A 207 -1.53 -39.52 -4.94
C ALA A 207 -3.00 -39.09 -4.97
N ILE A 208 -3.71 -39.42 -3.88
CA ILE A 208 -5.11 -39.11 -3.55
C ILE A 208 -5.48 -37.83 -4.30
N ASP A 209 -6.26 -37.99 -5.37
CA ASP A 209 -6.75 -36.98 -6.32
C ASP A 209 -6.07 -35.62 -6.14
N ASP A 210 -5.22 -35.18 -7.07
CA ASP A 210 -4.44 -33.93 -6.96
C ASP A 210 -5.33 -32.73 -6.56
N LEU A 211 -6.63 -32.79 -6.89
CA LEU A 211 -7.69 -31.95 -6.32
C LEU A 211 -8.05 -32.24 -4.85
N ASP A 212 -8.38 -33.47 -4.46
CA ASP A 212 -8.68 -33.86 -3.07
C ASP A 212 -7.51 -33.62 -2.09
N LEU A 213 -6.26 -33.81 -2.50
CA LEU A 213 -5.10 -33.52 -1.65
C LEU A 213 -4.80 -32.02 -1.57
N GLN A 214 -4.89 -31.27 -2.68
CA GLN A 214 -4.83 -29.81 -2.63
C GLN A 214 -5.99 -29.22 -1.82
N LYS A 215 -7.17 -29.83 -1.92
CA LYS A 215 -8.37 -29.46 -1.16
C LYS A 215 -8.22 -29.80 0.31
N LYS A 216 -7.66 -30.97 0.68
CA LYS A 216 -7.28 -31.31 2.06
C LYS A 216 -6.20 -30.40 2.62
N LEU A 217 -5.23 -30.00 1.81
CA LEU A 217 -4.21 -29.00 2.20
C LEU A 217 -4.83 -27.61 2.39
N GLN A 218 -5.72 -27.18 1.48
CA GLN A 218 -6.47 -25.94 1.61
C GLN A 218 -7.44 -25.98 2.79
N GLU A 219 -8.11 -27.09 3.06
CA GLU A 219 -9.02 -27.30 4.19
C GLU A 219 -8.24 -27.35 5.49
N ALA A 220 -7.08 -28.02 5.54
CA ALA A 220 -6.20 -28.00 6.70
C ALA A 220 -5.66 -26.59 6.96
N GLN A 221 -5.31 -25.85 5.91
CA GLN A 221 -4.84 -24.46 5.98
C GLN A 221 -5.97 -23.53 6.43
N LYS A 222 -7.16 -23.68 5.87
CA LYS A 222 -8.39 -22.96 6.28
C LYS A 222 -8.78 -23.30 7.71
N THR A 223 -8.68 -24.56 8.12
CA THR A 223 -8.94 -25.02 9.50
C THR A 223 -7.89 -24.46 10.46
N ALA A 224 -6.63 -24.33 10.04
CA ALA A 224 -5.60 -23.67 10.83
C ALA A 224 -5.86 -22.17 10.97
N ASP A 225 -6.26 -21.50 9.88
CA ASP A 225 -6.62 -20.07 9.86
C ASP A 225 -7.91 -19.80 10.66
N GLU A 226 -8.89 -20.70 10.59
CA GLU A 226 -10.14 -20.68 11.36
C GLU A 226 -9.89 -21.00 12.82
N ASN A 227 -9.04 -21.97 13.16
CA ASN A 227 -8.63 -22.21 14.54
C ASN A 227 -7.82 -21.05 15.08
N TYR A 228 -7.02 -20.37 14.26
CA TYR A 228 -6.29 -19.17 14.61
C TYR A 228 -7.24 -18.00 14.88
N THR A 229 -8.18 -17.71 13.98
CA THR A 229 -9.21 -16.68 14.16
C THR A 229 -10.18 -17.04 15.28
N ALA A 230 -10.51 -18.32 15.48
CA ALA A 230 -11.29 -18.80 16.62
C ALA A 230 -10.49 -18.73 17.92
N LEU A 231 -9.18 -18.98 17.95
CA LEU A 231 -8.34 -18.77 19.14
C LEU A 231 -8.18 -17.29 19.49
N LEU A 232 -8.26 -16.40 18.50
CA LEU A 232 -8.34 -14.95 18.70
C LEU A 232 -9.74 -14.55 19.21
N ASN A 233 -10.80 -15.04 18.56
CA ASN A 233 -12.18 -14.67 18.84
C ASN A 233 -12.74 -15.30 20.14
N LYS A 234 -12.38 -16.54 20.45
CA LYS A 234 -12.86 -17.34 21.59
C LYS A 234 -12.08 -17.09 22.88
N SER A 235 -11.24 -16.05 22.93
CA SER A 235 -10.36 -15.82 24.06
C SER A 235 -10.90 -14.89 25.15
N ASN A 236 -10.74 -15.34 26.40
CA ASN A 236 -10.99 -14.58 27.63
C ASN A 236 -10.42 -13.16 27.52
N PHE A 237 -11.16 -12.18 28.07
CA PHE A 237 -10.80 -10.76 28.19
C PHE A 237 -9.29 -10.50 28.40
N LEU A 238 -8.65 -11.30 29.25
CA LEU A 238 -7.22 -11.24 29.59
C LEU A 238 -6.27 -11.42 28.38
N LYS A 239 -6.60 -12.29 27.42
CA LYS A 239 -5.77 -12.53 26.21
C LYS A 239 -5.90 -11.39 25.21
N ARG A 240 -7.13 -10.88 25.00
CA ARG A 240 -7.37 -9.66 24.19
C ARG A 240 -6.64 -8.46 24.78
N ARG A 241 -6.69 -8.32 26.10
CA ARG A 241 -5.98 -7.27 26.84
C ARG A 241 -4.47 -7.36 26.65
N PHE A 242 -3.87 -8.54 26.89
CA PHE A 242 -2.43 -8.74 26.73
C PHE A 242 -1.94 -8.48 25.30
N MET A 243 -2.64 -9.01 24.28
CA MET A 243 -2.31 -8.75 22.87
C MET A 243 -2.49 -7.28 22.49
N SER A 244 -3.47 -6.58 23.07
CA SER A 244 -3.68 -5.16 22.82
C SER A 244 -2.63 -4.25 23.46
N ALA A 245 -2.08 -4.66 24.60
CA ALA A 245 -1.09 -3.91 25.38
C ALA A 245 0.30 -3.86 24.72
N SER A 246 0.59 -4.78 23.78
CA SER A 246 1.85 -4.81 23.04
C SER A 246 1.60 -5.13 21.57
N PRO A 247 1.25 -4.12 20.75
CA PRO A 247 0.92 -4.31 19.34
C PRO A 247 2.10 -4.79 18.49
N ASP A 248 3.34 -4.49 18.90
CA ASP A 248 4.58 -4.94 18.24
C ASP A 248 5.09 -6.29 18.79
N MET A 249 4.25 -7.01 19.53
CA MET A 249 4.65 -8.27 20.16
C MET A 249 4.93 -9.34 19.11
N THR A 250 6.17 -9.81 19.09
CA THR A 250 6.62 -10.90 18.24
C THR A 250 6.95 -12.11 19.11
N ASN A 251 6.29 -13.26 18.88
CA ASN A 251 6.81 -14.54 19.36
C ASN A 251 7.91 -14.99 18.38
N GLU A 252 9.09 -15.33 18.86
CA GLU A 252 10.23 -15.69 18.02
C GLU A 252 9.98 -16.96 17.19
N GLN A 253 9.28 -17.96 17.76
CA GLN A 253 8.84 -19.14 17.00
C GLN A 253 7.81 -18.73 15.94
N TYR A 254 6.85 -17.88 16.32
CA TYR A 254 5.82 -17.38 15.43
C TYR A 254 6.37 -16.52 14.28
N GLU A 255 7.36 -15.66 14.52
CA GLU A 255 8.01 -14.85 13.48
C GLU A 255 8.92 -15.67 12.57
N LYS A 256 9.57 -16.71 13.11
CA LYS A 256 10.35 -17.65 12.31
C LYS A 256 9.45 -18.45 11.38
N GLU A 257 8.29 -18.87 11.87
CA GLU A 257 7.23 -19.50 11.05
C GLU A 257 6.61 -18.52 10.07
N LEU A 258 6.23 -17.31 10.48
CA LEU A 258 5.72 -16.26 9.59
C LEU A 258 6.72 -15.82 8.54
N LYS A 259 8.03 -15.83 8.82
CA LYS A 259 9.08 -15.55 7.82
C LYS A 259 9.29 -16.73 6.87
N ALA A 260 9.10 -17.97 7.34
CA ALA A 260 9.07 -19.15 6.49
C ALA A 260 7.77 -19.23 5.64
N TYR A 261 6.66 -18.67 6.15
CA TYR A 261 5.33 -18.65 5.51
C TYR A 261 5.11 -17.42 4.63
N ARG A 262 5.72 -16.27 4.97
CA ARG A 262 5.87 -15.10 4.09
C ARG A 262 6.84 -15.49 3.00
N ILE A 263 6.30 -16.15 1.99
CA ILE A 263 6.78 -16.20 0.62
C ILE A 263 7.67 -14.98 0.38
N THR A 264 8.95 -15.25 0.19
CA THR A 264 10.02 -14.35 0.62
C THR A 264 9.95 -13.01 -0.13
N THR A 265 10.27 -11.92 0.56
CA THR A 265 10.48 -10.61 -0.08
C THR A 265 11.53 -10.70 -1.19
N GLU A 266 12.46 -11.65 -1.06
CA GLU A 266 13.44 -12.02 -2.06
C GLU A 266 12.84 -12.79 -3.24
N ASP A 267 11.85 -13.67 -3.07
CA ASP A 267 11.09 -14.29 -4.17
C ASP A 267 10.17 -13.30 -4.85
N ARG A 268 9.68 -12.26 -4.14
CA ARG A 268 8.96 -11.14 -4.78
C ARG A 268 9.91 -10.28 -5.60
N LYS A 269 11.09 -9.93 -5.08
CA LYS A 269 12.13 -9.20 -5.82
C LYS A 269 12.67 -10.02 -6.99
N LYS A 270 12.93 -11.32 -6.81
CA LYS A 270 13.31 -12.26 -7.86
C LYS A 270 12.23 -12.38 -8.91
N ARG A 271 10.96 -12.61 -8.53
CA ARG A 271 9.84 -12.61 -9.50
C ARG A 271 9.67 -11.27 -10.21
N SER A 272 9.87 -10.14 -9.53
CA SER A 272 9.83 -8.82 -10.16
C SER A 272 11.00 -8.62 -11.14
N ALA A 273 12.21 -9.07 -10.78
CA ALA A 273 13.39 -8.99 -11.63
C ALA A 273 13.32 -9.97 -12.81
N GLU A 274 12.80 -11.18 -12.61
CA GLU A 274 12.52 -12.18 -13.66
C GLU A 274 11.42 -11.70 -14.60
N ARG A 275 10.34 -11.12 -14.05
CA ARG A 275 9.28 -10.47 -14.83
C ARG A 275 9.86 -9.34 -15.68
N TRP A 276 10.73 -8.51 -15.11
CA TRP A 276 11.38 -7.43 -15.85
C TRP A 276 12.32 -7.97 -16.95
N LYS A 277 13.16 -8.97 -16.63
CA LYS A 277 14.01 -9.66 -17.63
C LYS A 277 13.17 -10.24 -18.78
N ARG A 278 12.04 -10.87 -18.46
CA ARG A 278 11.11 -11.42 -19.46
C ARG A 278 10.46 -10.34 -20.33
N ASN A 279 10.09 -9.21 -19.75
CA ASN A 279 9.48 -8.11 -20.51
C ASN A 279 10.46 -7.41 -21.45
N ARG A 280 11.78 -7.43 -21.16
CA ARG A 280 12.81 -6.90 -22.06
C ARG A 280 12.98 -7.70 -23.36
N TYR A 281 12.65 -8.99 -23.35
CA TYR A 281 12.72 -9.84 -24.55
C TYR A 281 11.99 -9.22 -25.74
N GLU A 282 10.82 -8.60 -25.49
CA GLU A 282 10.02 -7.95 -26.54
C GLU A 282 10.78 -6.85 -27.29
N TYR A 283 11.66 -6.13 -26.61
CA TYR A 283 12.42 -5.03 -27.17
C TYR A 283 13.77 -5.47 -27.77
N GLU A 284 14.25 -6.66 -27.42
CA GLU A 284 15.57 -7.17 -27.79
C GLU A 284 15.51 -8.36 -28.76
N ALA A 285 14.33 -8.94 -28.98
CA ALA A 285 14.17 -10.08 -29.87
C ALA A 285 14.66 -9.76 -31.29
N THR A 286 15.39 -10.71 -31.89
CA THR A 286 15.87 -10.65 -33.27
C THR A 286 15.66 -12.01 -33.92
N PHE A 287 15.21 -12.02 -35.17
CA PHE A 287 15.00 -13.23 -35.96
C PHE A 287 15.91 -13.19 -37.20
N GLU A 288 16.73 -14.23 -37.39
CA GLU A 288 17.63 -14.35 -38.54
C GLU A 288 16.84 -14.49 -39.85
N ASN A 289 15.82 -15.36 -39.87
CA ASN A 289 14.96 -15.55 -41.03
C ASN A 289 13.68 -14.70 -40.94
N PRO A 290 13.28 -14.01 -42.02
CA PRO A 290 12.02 -13.26 -42.06
C PRO A 290 10.76 -14.11 -41.87
N GLU A 291 10.79 -15.37 -42.31
CA GLU A 291 9.69 -16.34 -42.22
C GLU A 291 9.31 -16.68 -40.76
N ASP A 292 10.28 -16.65 -39.85
CA ASP A 292 10.09 -17.03 -38.43
C ASP A 292 9.52 -15.88 -37.58
N ARG A 293 9.47 -14.65 -38.13
CA ARG A 293 8.96 -13.47 -37.41
C ARG A 293 7.49 -13.67 -37.05
N PRO A 294 7.06 -13.46 -35.80
CA PRO A 294 5.65 -13.55 -35.43
C PRO A 294 4.82 -12.45 -36.10
N PHE A 295 3.49 -12.55 -35.98
CA PHE A 295 2.59 -11.54 -36.54
C PHE A 295 2.85 -10.17 -35.92
N ALA A 296 2.90 -9.13 -36.76
CA ALA A 296 3.19 -7.77 -36.34
C ALA A 296 4.52 -7.62 -35.54
N PHE A 297 5.54 -8.44 -35.80
CA PHE A 297 6.82 -8.38 -35.09
C PHE A 297 7.54 -7.02 -35.16
N GLY A 298 8.02 -6.54 -34.00
CA GLY A 298 8.73 -5.27 -33.87
C GLY A 298 7.83 -4.04 -34.05
N MET A 299 8.46 -2.87 -34.28
CA MET A 299 7.73 -1.61 -34.49
C MET A 299 7.34 -1.44 -35.96
N ASN A 300 6.10 -1.79 -36.31
CA ASN A 300 5.55 -1.68 -37.66
C ASN A 300 4.11 -1.15 -37.61
N PHE A 301 3.55 -0.79 -38.77
CA PHE A 301 2.19 -0.27 -38.87
C PHE A 301 1.14 -1.20 -38.25
N THR A 302 1.20 -2.50 -38.55
CA THR A 302 0.26 -3.49 -38.00
C THR A 302 0.30 -3.50 -36.48
N LYS A 303 1.49 -3.48 -35.87
CA LYS A 303 1.64 -3.41 -34.41
C LYS A 303 1.00 -2.15 -33.86
N LEU A 304 1.35 -0.99 -34.42
CA LEU A 304 0.82 0.30 -33.97
C LEU A 304 -0.70 0.38 -34.10
N PHE A 305 -1.26 -0.14 -35.20
CA PHE A 305 -2.70 -0.21 -35.39
C PHE A 305 -3.39 -1.09 -34.34
N TRP A 306 -2.86 -2.27 -34.04
CA TRP A 306 -3.43 -3.13 -33.01
C TRP A 306 -3.32 -2.51 -31.61
N ILE A 307 -2.21 -1.82 -31.32
CA ILE A 307 -2.06 -1.04 -30.08
C ILE A 307 -3.11 0.06 -30.00
N PHE A 308 -3.29 0.81 -31.08
CA PHE A 308 -4.31 1.83 -31.19
C PHE A 308 -5.71 1.25 -30.97
N PHE A 309 -6.06 0.18 -31.68
CA PHE A 309 -7.38 -0.44 -31.63
C PHE A 309 -7.71 -1.01 -30.24
N ILE A 310 -6.77 -1.77 -29.65
CA ILE A 310 -6.93 -2.30 -28.28
C ILE A 310 -6.98 -1.15 -27.26
N GLY A 311 -6.17 -0.11 -27.46
CA GLY A 311 -6.18 1.09 -26.62
C GLY A 311 -7.51 1.84 -26.69
N CYS A 312 -8.19 1.87 -27.85
CA CYS A 312 -9.52 2.45 -27.98
C CYS A 312 -10.56 1.72 -27.12
N LEU A 313 -10.55 0.39 -27.16
CA LEU A 313 -11.46 -0.45 -26.36
C LEU A 313 -11.15 -0.36 -24.86
N ALA A 314 -9.86 -0.39 -24.50
CA ALA A 314 -9.44 -0.26 -23.11
C ALA A 314 -9.78 1.13 -22.54
N GLY A 315 -9.62 2.19 -23.34
CA GLY A 315 -10.02 3.55 -22.99
C GLY A 315 -11.50 3.67 -22.68
N PHE A 316 -12.36 3.06 -23.52
CA PHE A 316 -13.80 2.99 -23.23
C PHE A 316 -14.08 2.32 -21.89
N VAL A 317 -13.52 1.13 -21.63
CA VAL A 317 -13.72 0.42 -20.35
C VAL A 317 -13.25 1.25 -19.16
N LEU A 318 -12.13 1.97 -19.30
CA LEU A 318 -11.60 2.87 -18.25
C LEU A 318 -12.55 4.05 -17.98
N GLU A 319 -13.07 4.70 -19.03
CA GLU A 319 -14.02 5.81 -18.90
C GLU A 319 -15.33 5.36 -18.24
N GLU A 320 -15.87 4.21 -18.63
CA GLU A 320 -17.08 3.63 -18.02
C GLU A 320 -16.85 3.28 -16.54
N CYS A 321 -15.69 2.70 -16.21
CA CYS A 321 -15.34 2.42 -14.80
C CYS A 321 -15.19 3.72 -14.00
N TRP A 322 -14.57 4.75 -14.57
CA TRP A 322 -14.43 6.05 -13.93
C TRP A 322 -15.79 6.70 -13.70
N ALA A 323 -16.67 6.72 -14.71
CA ALA A 323 -18.01 7.26 -14.60
C ALA A 323 -18.84 6.52 -13.54
N PHE A 324 -18.79 5.19 -13.53
CA PHE A 324 -19.56 4.38 -12.61
C PHE A 324 -19.06 4.48 -11.16
N PHE A 325 -17.75 4.31 -10.92
CA PHE A 325 -17.21 4.25 -9.55
C PHE A 325 -16.91 5.62 -8.95
N ILE A 326 -16.58 6.62 -9.75
CA ILE A 326 -16.16 7.94 -9.26
C ILE A 326 -17.28 8.96 -9.46
N ALA A 327 -17.81 9.09 -10.68
CA ALA A 327 -18.89 10.03 -10.94
C ALA A 327 -20.27 9.53 -10.47
N HIS A 328 -20.40 8.24 -10.13
CA HIS A 328 -21.65 7.59 -9.73
C HIS A 328 -22.78 7.77 -10.78
N GLN A 329 -22.40 7.86 -12.05
CA GLN A 329 -23.31 8.05 -13.17
C GLN A 329 -23.09 6.95 -14.21
N ILE A 330 -24.20 6.48 -14.80
CA ILE A 330 -24.17 5.56 -15.94
C ILE A 330 -24.32 6.44 -17.17
N GLU A 331 -23.22 6.71 -17.85
CA GLU A 331 -23.17 7.51 -19.07
C GLU A 331 -22.35 6.75 -20.10
N LEU A 332 -22.85 6.65 -21.33
CA LEU A 332 -22.08 6.08 -22.43
C LEU A 332 -21.01 7.10 -22.84
N ARG A 333 -19.75 6.76 -22.62
CA ARG A 333 -18.60 7.63 -22.90
C ARG A 333 -17.74 7.03 -24.01
N VAL A 334 -18.17 7.28 -25.24
CA VAL A 334 -17.47 6.84 -26.45
C VAL A 334 -16.98 8.03 -27.25
N GLY A 335 -15.97 7.77 -28.09
CA GLY A 335 -15.33 8.78 -28.95
C GLY A 335 -15.79 8.67 -30.40
N LEU A 336 -16.36 7.53 -30.78
CA LEU A 336 -16.94 7.29 -32.10
C LEU A 336 -18.40 6.87 -31.98
N VAL A 337 -19.16 7.11 -33.05
CA VAL A 337 -20.58 6.80 -33.14
C VAL A 337 -20.83 5.30 -33.12
N TYR A 338 -20.03 4.49 -33.83
CA TYR A 338 -20.25 3.05 -33.92
C TYR A 338 -19.32 2.23 -33.03
N GLY A 339 -19.79 1.99 -31.81
CA GLY A 339 -19.22 1.01 -30.90
C GLY A 339 -18.32 1.62 -29.82
N PRO A 340 -17.76 0.77 -28.95
CA PRO A 340 -17.11 1.22 -27.71
C PRO A 340 -15.66 1.67 -27.94
N PHE A 341 -15.44 2.66 -28.81
CA PHE A 341 -14.10 3.10 -29.20
C PHE A 341 -13.78 4.50 -28.70
N GLN A 342 -12.65 4.63 -28.01
CA GLN A 342 -12.10 5.92 -27.56
C GLN A 342 -10.76 6.22 -28.27
N PRO A 343 -10.78 6.88 -29.45
CA PRO A 343 -9.56 7.12 -30.25
C PRO A 343 -8.45 7.87 -29.54
N ILE A 344 -8.78 8.73 -28.58
CA ILE A 344 -7.79 9.49 -27.80
C ILE A 344 -6.88 8.55 -26.99
N TYR A 345 -7.45 7.54 -26.34
CA TYR A 345 -6.69 6.55 -25.58
C TYR A 345 -5.88 5.63 -26.49
N GLY A 346 -6.46 5.20 -27.61
CA GLY A 346 -5.74 4.43 -28.64
C GLY A 346 -4.57 5.21 -29.24
N GLY A 347 -4.80 6.46 -29.60
CA GLY A 347 -3.80 7.37 -30.15
C GLY A 347 -2.68 7.64 -29.15
N GLY A 348 -3.04 7.93 -27.89
CA GLY A 348 -2.07 8.11 -26.80
C GLY A 348 -1.21 6.87 -26.59
N ALA A 349 -1.81 5.69 -26.54
CA ALA A 349 -1.09 4.41 -26.43
C ALA A 349 -0.11 4.19 -27.60
N ALA A 350 -0.54 4.46 -28.84
CA ALA A 350 0.30 4.32 -30.02
C ALA A 350 1.45 5.34 -30.05
N ILE A 351 1.20 6.61 -29.72
CA ILE A 351 2.20 7.68 -29.71
C ILE A 351 3.22 7.48 -28.59
N ILE A 352 2.76 7.19 -27.37
CA ILE A 352 3.65 6.88 -26.23
C ILE A 352 4.54 5.69 -26.59
N THR A 353 3.98 4.64 -27.20
CA THR A 353 4.77 3.50 -27.68
C THR A 353 5.79 3.94 -28.71
N LEU A 354 5.39 4.65 -29.76
CA LEU A 354 6.27 5.07 -30.85
C LEU A 354 7.41 5.99 -30.38
N CYS A 355 7.14 6.89 -29.43
CA CYS A 355 8.13 7.85 -28.94
C CYS A 355 9.07 7.22 -27.89
N LEU A 356 8.56 6.31 -27.04
CA LEU A 356 9.30 5.81 -25.89
C LEU A 356 9.87 4.41 -26.07
N TYR A 357 9.51 3.64 -27.11
CA TYR A 357 9.98 2.25 -27.23
C TYR A 357 11.50 2.12 -27.25
N LYS A 358 12.24 3.15 -27.71
CA LYS A 358 13.72 3.18 -27.68
C LYS A 358 14.29 3.50 -26.30
N LEU A 359 13.49 4.07 -25.40
CA LEU A 359 13.91 4.48 -24.06
C LEU A 359 13.74 3.36 -23.02
N TYR A 360 13.31 2.16 -23.41
CA TYR A 360 13.06 1.03 -22.48
C TYR A 360 14.27 0.62 -21.61
N LYS A 361 15.50 0.95 -22.05
CA LYS A 361 16.76 0.70 -21.32
C LYS A 361 17.17 1.80 -20.36
N GLN A 362 16.53 2.96 -20.43
CA GLN A 362 16.88 4.12 -19.62
C GLN A 362 16.34 3.97 -18.20
N ASP A 363 16.87 4.80 -17.29
CA ASP A 363 16.44 4.84 -15.90
C ASP A 363 14.96 5.24 -15.77
N ASP A 364 14.31 4.73 -14.73
CA ASP A 364 12.87 4.93 -14.46
C ASP A 364 12.49 6.40 -14.44
N ILE A 365 13.37 7.26 -13.93
CA ILE A 365 13.16 8.71 -13.86
C ILE A 365 13.15 9.32 -15.27
N ILE A 366 14.03 8.85 -16.17
CA ILE A 366 14.09 9.36 -17.55
C ILE A 366 12.81 8.97 -18.30
N ILE A 367 12.39 7.70 -18.17
CA ILE A 367 11.14 7.23 -18.80
C ILE A 367 9.95 8.01 -18.24
N PHE A 368 9.90 8.24 -16.92
CA PHE A 368 8.85 9.01 -16.26
C PHE A 368 8.77 10.45 -16.79
N VAL A 369 9.89 11.17 -16.82
CA VAL A 369 9.93 12.57 -17.29
C VAL A 369 9.59 12.66 -18.78
N ALA A 370 10.18 11.79 -19.62
CA ALA A 370 9.89 11.77 -21.05
C ALA A 370 8.41 11.45 -21.32
N SER A 371 7.84 10.49 -20.59
CA SER A 371 6.42 10.14 -20.67
C SER A 371 5.52 11.30 -20.27
N GLY A 372 5.87 12.03 -19.22
CA GLY A 372 5.09 13.18 -18.75
C GLY A 372 5.06 14.31 -19.77
N ILE A 373 6.21 14.62 -20.39
CA ILE A 373 6.30 15.65 -21.44
C ILE A 373 5.50 15.23 -22.68
N ILE A 374 5.68 14.00 -23.16
CA ILE A 374 4.99 13.50 -24.36
C ILE A 374 3.47 13.42 -24.11
N GLY A 375 3.04 12.94 -22.95
CA GLY A 375 1.63 12.87 -22.58
C GLY A 375 0.98 14.25 -22.48
N ALA A 376 1.63 15.21 -21.80
CA ALA A 376 1.13 16.58 -21.73
C ALA A 376 1.07 17.26 -23.11
N ALA A 377 2.07 17.03 -23.96
CA ALA A 377 2.06 17.54 -25.34
C ALA A 377 0.94 16.91 -26.18
N PHE A 378 0.71 15.60 -26.05
CA PHE A 378 -0.37 14.90 -26.74
C PHE A 378 -1.74 15.41 -26.29
N GLU A 379 -1.96 15.53 -24.98
CA GLU A 379 -3.19 16.07 -24.39
C GLU A 379 -3.47 17.50 -24.90
N TYR A 380 -2.44 18.34 -24.92
CA TYR A 380 -2.54 19.70 -25.48
C TYR A 380 -2.94 19.69 -26.95
N LEU A 381 -2.27 18.87 -27.78
CA LEU A 381 -2.53 18.78 -29.21
C LEU A 381 -3.93 18.22 -29.52
N CYS A 382 -4.41 17.26 -28.73
CA CYS A 382 -5.78 16.73 -28.88
C CYS A 382 -6.83 17.79 -28.55
N SER A 383 -6.65 18.52 -27.45
CA SER A 383 -7.56 19.62 -27.08
C SER A 383 -7.57 20.71 -28.16
N TRP A 384 -6.39 21.15 -28.61
CA TRP A 384 -6.27 22.17 -29.65
C TRP A 384 -6.83 21.70 -31.00
N GLY A 385 -6.53 20.48 -31.42
CA GLY A 385 -7.05 19.91 -32.66
C GLY A 385 -8.57 19.74 -32.65
N GLN A 386 -9.15 19.33 -31.53
CA GLN A 386 -10.61 19.22 -31.38
C GLN A 386 -11.28 20.60 -31.53
N GLU A 387 -10.72 21.62 -30.90
CA GLU A 387 -11.25 22.98 -30.98
C GLU A 387 -11.18 23.53 -32.41
N MET A 388 -10.05 23.36 -33.10
CA MET A 388 -9.86 23.85 -34.47
C MET A 388 -10.76 23.14 -35.49
N LEU A 389 -11.04 21.85 -35.31
CA LEU A 389 -11.83 21.06 -36.26
C LEU A 389 -13.34 21.11 -35.99
N PHE A 390 -13.74 21.18 -34.73
CA PHE A 390 -15.14 20.99 -34.34
C PHE A 390 -15.72 22.14 -33.50
N GLY A 391 -14.90 23.11 -33.07
CA GLY A 391 -15.33 24.20 -32.20
C GLY A 391 -15.77 23.74 -30.79
N THR A 392 -15.29 22.58 -30.34
CA THR A 392 -15.66 22.00 -29.04
C THR A 392 -14.42 21.63 -28.24
N VAL A 393 -14.58 21.52 -26.91
CA VAL A 393 -13.54 21.00 -26.02
C VAL A 393 -14.11 19.93 -25.11
N SER A 394 -13.34 18.85 -24.90
CA SER A 394 -13.75 17.71 -24.06
C SER A 394 -13.33 17.85 -22.59
N TRP A 395 -12.37 18.72 -22.27
CA TRP A 395 -11.91 18.99 -20.90
C TRP A 395 -11.39 20.42 -20.76
N ASP A 396 -11.36 20.90 -19.50
CA ASP A 396 -10.85 22.22 -19.12
C ASP A 396 -10.10 22.18 -17.78
N TYR A 397 -8.87 22.66 -17.79
CA TYR A 397 -7.99 22.75 -16.64
C TYR A 397 -7.62 24.19 -16.27
N SER A 398 -8.31 25.20 -16.79
CA SER A 398 -8.01 26.62 -16.54
C SER A 398 -7.98 26.98 -15.04
N GLY A 399 -8.81 26.30 -14.24
CA GLY A 399 -8.88 26.49 -12.79
C GLY A 399 -7.83 25.73 -11.96
N THR A 400 -6.92 24.96 -12.58
CA THR A 400 -5.95 24.14 -11.86
C THR A 400 -4.54 24.77 -11.88
N PRO A 401 -3.70 24.54 -10.86
CA PRO A 401 -2.37 25.13 -10.78
C PRO A 401 -1.45 24.60 -11.89
N PHE A 402 -0.59 25.49 -12.42
CA PHE A 402 0.36 25.18 -13.50
C PHE A 402 -0.30 24.63 -14.78
N ASN A 403 -1.50 25.14 -15.11
CA ASN A 403 -2.13 24.84 -16.39
C ASN A 403 -1.49 25.62 -17.54
N ILE A 404 -1.61 25.09 -18.75
CA ILE A 404 -1.19 25.72 -20.01
C ILE A 404 -2.44 25.85 -20.87
N ASP A 405 -2.90 27.08 -21.08
CA ASP A 405 -4.12 27.45 -21.83
C ASP A 405 -5.37 26.65 -21.45
N GLY A 406 -5.44 26.17 -20.20
CA GLY A 406 -6.52 25.27 -19.75
C GLY A 406 -6.56 23.89 -20.41
N ARG A 407 -5.57 23.51 -21.24
CA ARG A 407 -5.58 22.25 -22.02
C ARG A 407 -4.84 21.10 -21.37
N THR A 408 -3.77 21.42 -20.64
CA THR A 408 -2.98 20.46 -19.85
C THR A 408 -2.47 21.14 -18.57
N ASN A 409 -2.01 20.37 -17.59
CA ASN A 409 -1.39 20.90 -16.38
C ASN A 409 -0.31 19.97 -15.81
N LEU A 410 0.47 20.47 -14.85
CA LEU A 410 1.57 19.70 -14.23
C LEU A 410 1.09 18.40 -13.56
N MET A 411 -0.07 18.39 -12.90
CA MET A 411 -0.58 17.18 -12.25
C MET A 411 -0.84 16.07 -13.28
N PHE A 412 -1.52 16.37 -14.38
CA PHE A 412 -1.73 15.40 -15.46
C PHE A 412 -0.42 15.01 -16.13
N ALA A 413 0.53 15.92 -16.31
CA ALA A 413 1.87 15.57 -16.78
C ALA A 413 2.57 14.53 -15.87
N LEU A 414 2.43 14.62 -14.55
CA LEU A 414 2.97 13.61 -13.61
C LEU A 414 2.20 12.28 -13.67
N ILE A 415 0.88 12.33 -13.88
CA ILE A 415 0.05 11.13 -14.08
C ILE A 415 0.48 10.42 -15.38
N TRP A 416 0.62 11.17 -16.48
CA TRP A 416 1.14 10.67 -17.75
C TRP A 416 2.55 10.12 -17.61
N GLY A 417 3.39 10.73 -16.77
CA GLY A 417 4.71 10.23 -16.41
C GLY A 417 4.66 8.83 -15.79
N THR A 418 3.75 8.62 -14.84
CA THR A 418 3.56 7.32 -14.17
C THR A 418 2.96 6.29 -15.12
N LEU A 419 1.93 6.67 -15.87
CA LEU A 419 1.26 5.80 -16.82
C LEU A 419 2.20 5.35 -17.94
N GLY A 420 3.01 6.25 -18.50
CA GLY A 420 4.00 5.90 -19.52
C GLY A 420 5.11 4.99 -19.00
N LEU A 421 5.56 5.19 -17.75
CA LEU A 421 6.50 4.27 -17.09
C LEU A 421 5.91 2.85 -16.96
N ILE A 422 4.68 2.73 -16.46
CA ILE A 422 3.97 1.44 -16.35
C ILE A 422 3.72 0.85 -17.74
N TRP A 423 3.37 1.69 -18.71
CA TRP A 423 3.10 1.28 -20.08
C TRP A 423 4.31 0.60 -20.72
N ILE A 424 5.45 1.27 -20.73
CA ILE A 424 6.69 0.76 -21.34
C ILE A 424 7.19 -0.48 -20.60
N LYS A 425 7.09 -0.51 -19.27
CA LYS A 425 7.68 -1.60 -18.50
C LYS A 425 6.80 -2.85 -18.40
N GLU A 426 5.49 -2.69 -18.43
CA GLU A 426 4.55 -3.76 -18.10
C GLU A 426 3.48 -3.99 -19.16
N ILE A 427 2.78 -2.94 -19.58
CA ILE A 427 1.58 -3.10 -20.42
C ILE A 427 1.96 -3.39 -21.87
N TYR A 428 2.85 -2.60 -22.48
CA TYR A 428 3.28 -2.80 -23.86
C TYR A 428 3.89 -4.19 -24.08
N PRO A 429 4.84 -4.71 -23.26
CA PRO A 429 5.38 -6.05 -23.46
C PRO A 429 4.36 -7.17 -23.29
N ALA A 430 3.35 -6.99 -22.43
CA ALA A 430 2.27 -7.96 -22.30
C ALA A 430 1.35 -7.93 -23.54
N MET A 431 0.94 -6.74 -23.95
CA MET A 431 0.08 -6.52 -25.11
C MET A 431 0.75 -6.95 -26.42
N SER A 432 2.03 -6.64 -26.62
CA SER A 432 2.76 -7.02 -27.82
C SER A 432 2.81 -8.54 -27.97
N ARG A 433 3.11 -9.29 -26.89
CA ARG A 433 3.03 -10.76 -26.90
C ARG A 433 1.64 -11.31 -27.17
N MET A 434 0.59 -10.60 -26.78
CA MET A 434 -0.79 -11.01 -27.11
C MET A 434 -1.08 -10.80 -28.60
N ILE A 435 -0.65 -9.67 -29.15
CA ILE A 435 -0.79 -9.37 -30.59
C ILE A 435 0.01 -10.39 -31.41
N GLU A 436 1.24 -10.71 -31.01
CA GLU A 436 2.13 -11.62 -31.74
C GLU A 436 1.64 -13.07 -31.80
N LYS A 437 0.73 -13.47 -30.91
CA LYS A 437 0.08 -14.79 -30.93
C LYS A 437 -0.97 -14.94 -32.04
N ILE A 438 -1.40 -13.84 -32.66
CA ILE A 438 -2.40 -13.89 -33.73
C ILE A 438 -1.79 -14.59 -34.96
N PRO A 439 -2.46 -15.60 -35.55
CA PRO A 439 -1.95 -16.24 -36.76
C PRO A 439 -1.81 -15.25 -37.91
N LYS A 440 -0.70 -15.29 -38.67
CA LYS A 440 -0.32 -14.26 -39.66
C LYS A 440 -1.41 -13.93 -40.69
N ARG A 441 -1.99 -14.96 -41.34
CA ARG A 441 -2.98 -14.78 -42.41
C ARG A 441 -4.32 -14.22 -41.86
N PRO A 442 -4.97 -14.84 -40.84
CA PRO A 442 -6.14 -14.26 -40.19
C PRO A 442 -5.89 -12.85 -39.64
N GLY A 443 -4.74 -12.63 -38.99
CA GLY A 443 -4.37 -11.34 -38.43
C GLY A 443 -4.27 -10.24 -39.47
N ALA A 444 -3.68 -10.52 -40.63
CA ALA A 444 -3.57 -9.56 -41.73
C ALA A 444 -4.94 -9.17 -42.30
N ILE A 445 -5.81 -10.16 -42.56
CA ILE A 445 -7.18 -9.92 -43.05
C ILE A 445 -7.97 -9.10 -42.05
N LEU A 446 -7.92 -9.49 -40.77
CA LEU A 446 -8.63 -8.80 -39.69
C LEU A 446 -8.12 -7.36 -39.52
N THR A 447 -6.81 -7.14 -39.66
CA THR A 447 -6.23 -5.78 -39.63
C THR A 447 -6.85 -4.90 -40.70
N ILE A 448 -6.95 -5.38 -41.95
CA ILE A 448 -7.52 -4.60 -43.06
C ILE A 448 -9.00 -4.27 -42.78
N LEU A 449 -9.79 -5.25 -42.34
CA LEU A 449 -11.20 -5.05 -42.03
C LEU A 449 -11.41 -4.04 -40.90
N LEU A 450 -10.63 -4.15 -39.82
CA LEU A 450 -10.70 -3.23 -38.68
C LEU A 450 -10.22 -1.83 -39.04
N VAL A 451 -9.15 -1.69 -39.85
CA VAL A 451 -8.71 -0.38 -40.36
C VAL A 451 -9.83 0.27 -41.17
N ALA A 452 -10.43 -0.47 -42.10
CA ALA A 452 -11.52 0.05 -42.93
C ALA A 452 -12.73 0.46 -42.07
N PHE A 453 -13.08 -0.35 -41.07
CA PHE A 453 -14.15 -0.04 -40.12
C PHE A 453 -13.86 1.22 -39.30
N MET A 454 -12.67 1.33 -38.70
CA MET A 454 -12.29 2.50 -37.90
C MET A 454 -12.25 3.79 -38.72
N LEU A 455 -11.81 3.72 -39.99
CA LEU A 455 -11.84 4.85 -40.90
C LEU A 455 -13.26 5.26 -41.28
N PHE A 456 -14.13 4.27 -41.55
CA PHE A 456 -15.54 4.51 -41.84
C PHE A 456 -16.25 5.16 -40.64
N ASP A 457 -16.09 4.60 -39.44
CA ASP A 457 -16.71 5.13 -38.23
C ASP A 457 -16.16 6.51 -37.85
N GLY A 458 -14.85 6.72 -37.97
CA GLY A 458 -14.24 8.03 -37.83
C GLY A 458 -14.82 9.07 -38.78
N PHE A 459 -15.01 8.70 -40.05
CA PHE A 459 -15.62 9.57 -41.06
C PHE A 459 -17.09 9.89 -40.71
N ILE A 460 -17.90 8.88 -40.38
CA ILE A 460 -19.31 9.08 -40.00
C ILE A 460 -19.41 9.94 -38.74
N SER A 461 -18.57 9.70 -37.73
CA SER A 461 -18.55 10.47 -36.48
C SER A 461 -18.23 11.94 -36.73
N CYS A 462 -17.20 12.23 -37.55
CA CYS A 462 -16.87 13.62 -37.92
C CYS A 462 -17.99 14.28 -38.72
N ALA A 463 -18.60 13.55 -39.66
CA ALA A 463 -19.71 14.07 -40.46
C ALA A 463 -20.95 14.35 -39.59
N ALA A 464 -21.25 13.49 -38.61
CA ALA A 464 -22.36 13.68 -37.68
C ALA A 464 -22.16 14.92 -36.79
N LEU A 465 -20.94 15.12 -36.27
CA LEU A 465 -20.61 16.31 -35.48
C LEU A 465 -20.67 17.60 -36.32
N THR A 466 -20.16 17.56 -37.56
CA THR A 466 -20.25 18.68 -38.49
C THR A 466 -21.71 19.01 -38.80
N ARG A 467 -22.53 17.98 -39.06
CA ARG A 467 -23.96 18.15 -39.32
C ARG A 467 -24.71 18.71 -38.10
N ALA A 468 -24.35 18.31 -36.88
CA ALA A 468 -24.92 18.85 -35.66
C ALA A 468 -24.59 20.36 -35.49
N ASN A 469 -23.41 20.80 -35.92
CA ASN A 469 -23.09 22.23 -35.97
C ASN A 469 -23.94 22.97 -37.01
N GLU A 470 -24.06 22.45 -38.23
CA GLU A 470 -24.93 23.04 -39.26
C GLU A 470 -26.41 23.12 -38.83
N ARG A 471 -26.93 22.10 -38.13
CA ARG A 471 -28.30 22.11 -37.56
C ARG A 471 -28.47 23.22 -36.53
N ALA A 472 -27.49 23.42 -35.66
CA ALA A 472 -27.53 24.48 -34.65
C ALA A 472 -27.52 25.89 -35.28
N GLU A 473 -26.92 26.04 -36.46
CA GLU A 473 -26.94 27.27 -37.26
C GLU A 473 -28.20 27.41 -38.13
N GLY A 474 -29.12 26.44 -38.09
CA GLY A 474 -30.37 26.45 -38.86
C GLY A 474 -30.19 26.10 -40.34
N ILE A 475 -29.06 25.51 -40.74
CA ILE A 475 -28.77 25.16 -42.13
C ILE A 475 -29.50 23.84 -42.49
N PRO A 476 -30.43 23.84 -43.47
CA PRO A 476 -31.17 22.64 -43.86
C PRO A 476 -30.31 21.65 -44.66
N ALA A 477 -30.62 20.36 -44.57
CA ALA A 477 -29.93 19.33 -45.33
C ALA A 477 -30.15 19.49 -46.85
N THR A 478 -29.06 19.40 -47.61
CA THR A 478 -29.03 19.58 -49.07
C THR A 478 -28.78 18.28 -49.84
N SER A 479 -28.20 17.27 -49.18
CA SER A 479 -27.84 15.98 -49.78
C SER A 479 -28.54 14.81 -49.10
N SER A 480 -28.71 13.70 -49.84
CA SER A 480 -29.25 12.46 -49.28
C SER A 480 -28.43 11.92 -48.11
N PHE A 481 -27.12 12.18 -48.10
CA PHE A 481 -26.24 11.83 -46.99
C PHE A 481 -26.51 12.69 -45.75
N GLN A 482 -26.66 14.01 -45.89
CA GLN A 482 -27.05 14.87 -44.76
C GLN A 482 -28.43 14.49 -44.21
N MET A 483 -29.39 14.16 -45.08
CA MET A 483 -30.70 13.65 -44.65
C MET A 483 -30.60 12.32 -43.89
N PHE A 484 -29.68 11.43 -44.29
CA PHE A 484 -29.41 10.20 -43.56
C PHE A 484 -28.86 10.49 -42.15
N LEU A 485 -27.91 11.43 -42.03
CA LEU A 485 -27.36 11.84 -40.74
C LEU A 485 -28.45 12.47 -39.85
N ASP A 486 -29.31 13.34 -40.40
CA ASP A 486 -30.41 13.96 -39.65
C ASP A 486 -31.43 12.92 -39.15
N LYS A 487 -31.64 11.84 -39.90
CA LYS A 487 -32.60 10.79 -39.56
C LYS A 487 -32.05 9.77 -38.55
N HIS A 488 -30.77 9.44 -38.64
CA HIS A 488 -30.18 8.32 -37.90
C HIS A 488 -29.18 8.74 -36.81
N LEU A 489 -28.62 9.95 -36.90
CA LEU A 489 -27.62 10.53 -35.99
C LEU A 489 -28.05 11.96 -35.63
N ASP A 490 -29.27 12.06 -35.11
CA ASP A 490 -29.87 13.31 -34.65
C ASP A 490 -29.21 13.81 -33.35
N ASP A 491 -29.61 15.01 -32.90
CA ASP A 491 -28.99 15.63 -31.72
C ASP A 491 -29.29 14.86 -30.43
N ASN A 492 -30.42 14.14 -30.35
CA ASN A 492 -30.74 13.26 -29.23
C ASN A 492 -29.77 12.08 -29.15
N TYR A 493 -29.52 11.43 -30.29
CA TYR A 493 -28.56 10.34 -30.36
C TYR A 493 -27.14 10.83 -30.03
N LEU A 494 -26.73 11.98 -30.55
CA LEU A 494 -25.41 12.55 -30.23
C LEU A 494 -25.29 12.96 -28.75
N ALA A 495 -26.35 13.44 -28.11
CA ALA A 495 -26.34 13.71 -26.67
C ALA A 495 -26.24 12.45 -25.81
N LEU A 496 -26.73 11.30 -26.30
CA LEU A 496 -26.52 10.00 -25.64
C LEU A 496 -25.08 9.52 -25.75
N VAL A 497 -24.47 9.69 -26.93
CA VAL A 497 -23.11 9.19 -27.27
C VAL A 497 -22.01 10.13 -26.76
N TYR A 498 -22.25 11.44 -26.74
CA TYR A 498 -21.32 12.50 -26.34
C TYR A 498 -21.89 13.41 -25.23
N PRO A 499 -22.25 12.86 -24.06
CA PRO A 499 -23.05 13.57 -23.06
C PRO A 499 -22.37 14.83 -22.49
N ASN A 500 -21.04 14.81 -22.38
CA ASN A 500 -20.26 15.89 -21.74
C ASN A 500 -19.62 16.87 -22.75
N MET A 501 -19.96 16.79 -24.04
CA MET A 501 -19.39 17.70 -25.04
C MET A 501 -19.97 19.12 -24.89
N GLN A 502 -19.11 20.14 -24.93
CA GLN A 502 -19.46 21.55 -24.82
C GLN A 502 -18.99 22.32 -26.06
N LYS A 503 -19.82 23.27 -26.54
CA LYS A 503 -19.45 24.20 -27.60
C LYS A 503 -18.62 25.35 -27.06
N VAL A 504 -17.66 25.81 -27.84
CA VAL A 504 -16.91 27.03 -27.60
C VAL A 504 -17.58 28.14 -28.40
N ASN A 505 -18.06 29.17 -27.70
CA ASN A 505 -18.66 30.36 -28.30
C ASN A 505 -17.56 31.27 -28.88
N GLU A 506 -17.94 32.19 -29.78
CA GLU A 506 -17.00 33.14 -30.41
C GLU A 506 -16.26 34.03 -29.40
N ASP A 507 -16.83 34.24 -28.21
CA ASP A 507 -16.24 34.99 -27.10
C ASP A 507 -15.31 34.15 -26.20
N GLY A 508 -15.10 32.86 -26.54
CA GLY A 508 -14.29 31.91 -25.79
C GLY A 508 -15.00 31.29 -24.57
N THR A 509 -16.27 31.64 -24.34
CA THR A 509 -17.08 31.01 -23.28
C THR A 509 -17.59 29.65 -23.72
N LYS A 510 -17.93 28.78 -22.75
CA LYS A 510 -18.36 27.40 -23.01
C LYS A 510 -19.85 27.23 -22.78
N SER A 511 -20.53 26.50 -23.65
CA SER A 511 -21.94 26.14 -23.49
C SER A 511 -22.14 25.13 -22.36
N GLU A 512 -23.39 24.96 -21.91
CA GLU A 512 -23.77 23.80 -21.11
C GLU A 512 -23.49 22.49 -21.88
N PRO A 513 -23.24 21.38 -21.16
CA PRO A 513 -23.05 20.07 -21.78
C PRO A 513 -24.25 19.66 -22.63
N LEU A 514 -23.99 18.97 -23.74
CA LEU A 514 -25.02 18.54 -24.71
C LEU A 514 -26.21 17.81 -24.08
N LYS A 515 -25.95 16.95 -23.08
CA LYS A 515 -26.99 16.22 -22.34
C LYS A 515 -27.99 17.11 -21.59
N ASP A 516 -27.58 18.32 -21.21
CA ASP A 516 -28.37 19.26 -20.42
C ASP A 516 -29.16 20.21 -21.34
N THR A 517 -28.62 20.54 -22.53
CA THR A 517 -29.35 21.29 -23.56
C THR A 517 -30.55 20.54 -24.13
N VAL A 518 -30.44 19.23 -24.39
CA VAL A 518 -31.52 18.43 -25.01
C VAL A 518 -32.69 18.18 -24.04
N LYS A 519 -32.44 18.19 -22.73
CA LYS A 519 -33.52 18.03 -21.72
C LYS A 519 -34.41 19.26 -21.57
N ASN A 520 -33.96 20.43 -22.05
CA ASN A 520 -34.65 21.71 -21.90
C ASN A 520 -35.41 22.15 -23.17
N THR A 521 -35.41 21.32 -24.22
CA THR A 521 -36.18 21.45 -25.46
C THR A 521 -37.17 20.30 -25.58
#